data_AF-A0A959CFX4-F1
#
_entry.id   AF-A0A959CFX4-F1
#
_cell.length_a   1.000
_cell.length_b   1.000
_cell.length_c   1.000
_cell.angle_alpha   90.00
_cell.angle_beta   90.00
_cell.angle_gamma   90.00
#
_symmetry.space_group_name_H-M   'P 1'
#
loop_
_entity.id
_entity.type
_entity.pdbx_description
1 polymer ?
#
loop_
_entity_poly.entity_id
_entity_poly.type
_entity_poly.pdbx_seq_one_letter_code
_entity_poly.pdbx_strand_id
1 'polypeptide(L)'
;MTKKMTLLFALVVLCASANAQTLFDEEITIPAGFAPTEIVMPPSPLTTQVLFIGGTDMVQTTPTYGNPAGEQVAKEWHDFIGFTPDETGQSLGWVSVNHEMIYQDDRIGDGGGMTVFRVSRDPITGMLNIVDQQLEDGRRGKFFNVDFVNTVGETGMNCGGISSVVDG
;
A
#
# COMPACT_ATOMS: atom_id res chain seq x y z
N MET A 1 -56.07 -37.86 -3.67
CA MET A 1 -55.55 -36.47 -3.73
C MET A 1 -54.20 -36.31 -3.03
N THR A 2 -54.00 -36.95 -1.88
CA THR A 2 -52.77 -36.88 -1.06
C THR A 2 -51.48 -37.27 -1.80
N LYS A 3 -51.44 -38.38 -2.56
CA LYS A 3 -50.20 -38.82 -3.26
C LYS A 3 -49.64 -37.82 -4.28
N LYS A 4 -50.50 -37.08 -5.00
CA LYS A 4 -50.07 -36.06 -5.97
C LYS A 4 -49.51 -34.82 -5.28
N MET A 5 -50.06 -34.48 -4.11
CA MET A 5 -49.64 -33.34 -3.29
C MET A 5 -48.30 -33.62 -2.59
N THR A 6 -48.09 -34.87 -2.12
CA THR A 6 -46.80 -35.31 -1.56
C THR A 6 -45.68 -35.30 -2.60
N LEU A 7 -45.96 -35.73 -3.84
CA LEU A 7 -44.98 -35.70 -4.92
C LEU A 7 -44.59 -34.26 -5.31
N LEU A 8 -45.57 -33.36 -5.38
CA LEU A 8 -45.33 -31.95 -5.68
C LEU A 8 -44.48 -31.28 -4.59
N PHE A 9 -44.76 -31.57 -3.32
CA PHE A 9 -43.97 -31.05 -2.20
C PHE A 9 -42.54 -31.58 -2.21
N ALA A 10 -42.34 -32.87 -2.52
CA ALA A 10 -41.01 -33.46 -2.67
C ALA A 10 -40.21 -32.81 -3.81
N LEU A 11 -40.84 -32.56 -4.97
CA LEU A 11 -40.20 -31.88 -6.10
C LEU A 11 -39.79 -30.44 -5.77
N VAL A 12 -40.62 -29.69 -5.02
CA VAL A 12 -40.29 -28.32 -4.60
C VAL A 12 -39.09 -28.31 -3.65
N VAL A 13 -39.01 -29.26 -2.71
CA VAL A 13 -37.88 -29.37 -1.79
C VAL A 13 -36.58 -29.74 -2.53
N LEU A 14 -36.64 -30.65 -3.50
CA LEU A 14 -35.50 -31.02 -4.35
C LEU A 14 -34.98 -29.84 -5.19
N CYS A 15 -35.86 -29.01 -5.73
CA CYS A 15 -35.46 -27.80 -6.48
C CYS A 15 -34.87 -26.70 -5.57
N ALA A 16 -35.32 -26.59 -4.31
CA ALA A 16 -34.78 -25.63 -3.36
C ALA A 16 -33.34 -25.99 -2.92
N SER A 17 -33.03 -27.28 -2.75
CA SER A 17 -31.67 -27.76 -2.43
C SER A 17 -30.67 -27.58 -3.58
N ALA A 18 -31.12 -27.43 -4.83
CA ALA A 18 -30.22 -27.20 -5.97
C ALA A 18 -29.66 -25.76 -6.03
N ASN A 19 -30.28 -24.81 -5.33
CA ASN A 19 -29.89 -23.38 -5.34
C ASN A 19 -29.03 -22.97 -4.12
N ALA A 20 -28.57 -23.91 -3.31
CA ALA A 20 -27.65 -23.68 -2.19
C ALA A 20 -26.17 -23.90 -2.58
N GLN A 21 -25.86 -23.86 -3.88
CA GLN A 21 -24.48 -23.96 -4.35
C GLN A 21 -23.76 -22.66 -4.03
N THR A 22 -22.73 -22.76 -3.19
CA THR A 22 -21.78 -21.68 -2.89
C THR A 22 -21.27 -21.09 -4.20
N LEU A 23 -21.59 -19.82 -4.47
CA LEU A 23 -21.19 -19.12 -5.70
C LEU A 23 -19.67 -18.87 -5.74
N PHE A 24 -19.04 -18.89 -4.57
CA PHE A 24 -17.62 -18.71 -4.37
C PHE A 24 -17.15 -19.76 -3.37
N ASP A 25 -16.02 -20.40 -3.65
CA ASP A 25 -15.35 -21.26 -2.68
C ASP A 25 -14.84 -20.40 -1.52
N GLU A 26 -15.01 -20.90 -0.29
CA GLU A 26 -14.48 -20.26 0.92
C GLU A 26 -12.95 -20.43 1.02
N GLU A 27 -12.39 -21.35 0.25
CA GLU A 27 -10.97 -21.64 0.17
C GLU A 27 -10.49 -21.58 -1.28
N ILE A 28 -9.36 -20.91 -1.49
CA ILE A 28 -8.69 -20.87 -2.79
C ILE A 28 -7.46 -21.76 -2.70
N THR A 29 -7.38 -22.79 -3.55
CA THR A 29 -6.15 -23.57 -3.71
C THR A 29 -5.18 -22.77 -4.60
N ILE A 30 -4.16 -22.18 -3.97
CA ILE A 30 -3.12 -21.44 -4.68
C ILE A 30 -2.13 -22.45 -5.29
N PRO A 31 -1.91 -22.47 -6.62
CA PRO A 31 -0.93 -23.35 -7.24
C PRO A 31 0.47 -23.13 -6.66
N ALA A 32 1.26 -24.21 -6.58
CA ALA A 32 2.66 -24.08 -6.17
C ALA A 32 3.41 -23.13 -7.10
N GLY A 33 4.08 -22.13 -6.53
CA GLY A 33 4.81 -21.10 -7.28
C GLY A 33 3.94 -19.99 -7.87
N PHE A 34 2.68 -19.87 -7.46
CA PHE A 34 1.85 -18.73 -7.84
C PHE A 34 2.42 -17.43 -7.26
N ALA A 35 2.94 -16.58 -8.15
CA ALA A 35 3.35 -15.22 -7.86
C ALA A 35 2.62 -14.31 -8.85
N PRO A 36 1.75 -13.38 -8.39
CA PRO A 36 1.00 -12.52 -9.29
C PRO A 36 1.96 -11.57 -10.01
N THR A 37 1.93 -11.59 -11.35
CA THR A 37 2.74 -10.70 -12.21
C THR A 37 1.92 -9.60 -12.87
N GLU A 38 0.60 -9.62 -12.70
CA GLU A 38 -0.33 -8.73 -13.37
C GLU A 38 -1.38 -8.22 -12.38
N ILE A 39 -1.77 -6.95 -12.57
CA ILE A 39 -2.90 -6.34 -11.86
C ILE A 39 -4.10 -6.41 -12.79
N VAL A 40 -5.12 -7.18 -12.41
CA VAL A 40 -6.37 -7.26 -13.18
C VAL A 40 -7.28 -6.11 -12.76
N MET A 41 -7.51 -5.19 -13.70
CA MET A 41 -8.45 -4.08 -13.52
C MET A 41 -9.73 -4.31 -14.31
N PRO A 42 -10.88 -3.78 -13.85
CA PRO A 42 -12.07 -3.72 -14.68
C PRO A 42 -11.79 -2.96 -15.98
N PRO A 43 -12.59 -3.18 -17.04
CA PRO A 43 -12.54 -2.32 -18.21
C PRO A 43 -12.72 -0.84 -17.85
N SER A 44 -12.30 0.04 -18.77
CA SER A 44 -12.45 1.51 -18.71
C SER A 44 -13.72 1.97 -17.97
N PRO A 45 -13.64 3.00 -17.10
CA PRO A 45 -12.62 4.06 -17.09
C PRO A 45 -11.49 3.87 -16.07
N LEU A 46 -11.44 2.74 -15.36
CA LEU A 46 -10.39 2.52 -14.35
C LEU A 46 -9.04 2.26 -15.02
N THR A 47 -8.00 2.89 -14.48
CA THR A 47 -6.61 2.75 -14.91
C THR A 47 -5.71 2.60 -13.68
N THR A 48 -4.48 2.14 -13.88
CA THR A 48 -3.48 2.00 -12.83
C THR A 48 -2.21 2.77 -13.20
N GLN A 49 -1.50 3.21 -12.17
CA GLN A 49 -0.20 3.85 -12.29
C GLN A 49 0.65 3.37 -11.11
N VAL A 50 1.91 3.05 -11.38
CA VAL A 50 2.89 2.77 -10.34
C VAL A 50 3.52 4.09 -9.89
N LEU A 51 3.48 4.37 -8.59
CA LEU A 51 4.07 5.58 -8.01
C LEU A 51 5.34 5.27 -7.21
N PHE A 52 5.45 4.08 -6.64
CA PHE A 52 6.58 3.74 -5.78
C PHE A 52 6.74 2.22 -5.74
N ILE A 53 7.98 1.76 -5.76
CA ILE A 53 8.37 0.35 -5.72
C ILE A 53 9.48 0.19 -4.67
N GLY A 54 9.15 -0.40 -3.53
CA GLY A 54 10.14 -0.88 -2.57
C GLY A 54 11.15 -1.83 -3.22
N GLY A 55 12.38 -1.84 -2.71
CA GLY A 55 13.47 -2.67 -3.27
C GLY A 55 14.01 -2.17 -4.61
N THR A 56 13.44 -1.08 -5.16
CA THR A 56 13.83 -0.53 -6.46
C THR A 56 14.08 0.97 -6.39
N ASP A 57 13.11 1.75 -5.89
CA ASP A 57 13.23 3.20 -5.81
C ASP A 57 14.25 3.61 -4.73
N MET A 58 14.98 4.69 -4.99
CA MET A 58 15.97 5.23 -4.06
C MET A 58 15.34 6.28 -3.15
N VAL A 59 15.60 6.19 -1.84
CA VAL A 59 15.18 7.15 -0.83
C VAL A 59 16.34 7.98 -0.32
N GLN A 60 16.10 9.27 -0.07
CA GLN A 60 17.05 10.13 0.60
C GLN A 60 17.09 9.82 2.09
N THR A 61 18.29 9.63 2.63
CA THR A 61 18.55 9.20 4.00
C THR A 61 19.06 10.32 4.88
N THR A 62 18.82 10.22 6.18
CA THR A 62 19.49 11.03 7.20
C THR A 62 20.76 10.32 7.70
N PRO A 63 21.72 11.03 8.30
CA PRO A 63 22.87 10.37 8.93
C PRO A 63 22.38 9.42 10.01
N THR A 64 22.77 8.16 9.93
CA THR A 64 22.24 7.08 10.77
C THR A 64 23.39 6.14 11.14
N TYR A 65 23.46 5.72 12.41
CA TYR A 65 24.51 4.81 12.90
C TYR A 65 25.96 5.19 12.54
N GLY A 66 26.24 6.49 12.51
CA GLY A 66 27.57 7.02 12.15
C GLY A 66 27.85 7.07 10.64
N ASN A 67 26.93 6.61 9.79
CA ASN A 67 26.98 6.78 8.35
C ASN A 67 26.50 8.19 7.96
N PRO A 68 27.09 8.79 6.91
CA PRO A 68 26.60 10.07 6.39
C PRO A 68 25.22 9.92 5.73
N ALA A 69 24.49 11.04 5.62
CA ALA A 69 23.31 11.13 4.77
C ALA A 69 23.66 10.81 3.30
N GLY A 70 22.71 10.26 2.57
CA GLY A 70 22.87 9.93 1.16
C GLY A 70 21.61 9.32 0.56
N GLU A 71 21.79 8.32 -0.28
CA GLU A 71 20.70 7.56 -0.89
C GLU A 71 20.81 6.09 -0.50
N GLN A 72 19.65 5.44 -0.33
CA GLN A 72 19.57 4.00 -0.14
C GLN A 72 18.34 3.43 -0.85
N VAL A 73 18.37 2.16 -1.21
CA VAL A 73 17.19 1.47 -1.77
C VAL A 73 16.06 1.47 -0.74
N ALA A 74 14.85 1.81 -1.18
CA ALA A 74 13.65 1.76 -0.36
C ALA A 74 13.41 0.35 0.20
N LYS A 75 12.88 0.29 1.43
CA LYS A 75 12.36 -0.96 1.99
C LYS A 75 11.10 -1.42 1.25
N GLU A 76 10.80 -2.70 1.38
CA GLU A 76 9.68 -3.39 0.74
C GLU A 76 8.52 -3.62 1.73
N TRP A 77 7.57 -4.50 1.36
CA TRP A 77 6.46 -4.95 2.19
C TRP A 77 5.58 -3.79 2.65
N HIS A 78 5.08 -3.05 1.66
CA HIS A 78 4.21 -1.90 1.91
C HIS A 78 2.90 -2.35 2.55
N ASP A 79 2.50 -1.65 3.61
CA ASP A 79 1.20 -1.87 4.27
C ASP A 79 0.39 -0.57 4.26
N PHE A 80 0.32 0.16 5.37
CA PHE A 80 -0.44 1.40 5.41
C PHE A 80 0.07 2.43 4.41
N ILE A 81 -0.87 3.03 3.68
CA ILE A 81 -0.64 4.16 2.80
C ILE A 81 -1.52 5.31 3.26
N GLY A 82 -0.89 6.35 3.80
CA GLY A 82 -1.52 7.58 4.24
C GLY A 82 -1.43 8.68 3.18
N PHE A 83 -2.42 9.56 3.15
CA PHE A 83 -2.39 10.79 2.37
C PHE A 83 -2.65 12.00 3.25
N THR A 84 -1.74 12.97 3.21
CA THR A 84 -1.85 14.25 3.92
C THR A 84 -1.97 15.37 2.89
N PRO A 85 -3.12 16.07 2.81
CA PRO A 85 -3.31 17.17 1.87
C PRO A 85 -2.29 18.28 2.07
N ASP A 86 -1.87 18.91 0.98
CA ASP A 86 -1.05 20.11 1.04
C ASP A 86 -1.94 21.36 1.00
N GLU A 87 -2.11 21.99 2.16
CA GLU A 87 -2.95 23.18 2.32
C GLU A 87 -2.37 24.44 1.66
N THR A 88 -1.10 24.42 1.27
CA THR A 88 -0.47 25.57 0.60
C THR A 88 -0.90 25.71 -0.86
N GLY A 89 -1.49 24.66 -1.44
CA GLY A 89 -1.91 24.59 -2.85
C GLY A 89 -0.77 24.43 -3.85
N GLN A 90 0.46 24.21 -3.40
CA GLN A 90 1.63 23.98 -4.26
C GLN A 90 1.66 22.55 -4.84
N SER A 91 0.92 21.62 -4.26
CA SER A 91 0.80 20.22 -4.66
C SER A 91 -0.56 19.65 -4.25
N LEU A 92 -0.81 18.37 -4.50
CA LEU A 92 -1.97 17.69 -3.92
C LEU A 92 -1.75 17.35 -2.44
N GLY A 93 -0.56 16.87 -2.10
CA GLY A 93 -0.26 16.38 -0.75
C GLY A 93 0.93 15.42 -0.70
N TRP A 94 1.15 14.90 0.50
CA TRP A 94 2.16 13.91 0.82
C TRP A 94 1.54 12.52 0.93
N VAL A 95 2.19 11.55 0.31
CA VAL A 95 1.93 10.12 0.47
C VAL A 95 2.93 9.57 1.48
N SER A 96 2.44 8.82 2.47
CA SER A 96 3.26 8.09 3.43
C SER A 96 3.03 6.60 3.23
N VAL A 97 4.10 5.82 3.15
CA VAL A 97 4.05 4.38 2.91
C VAL A 97 4.81 3.68 4.03
N ASN A 98 4.10 2.89 4.83
CA ASN A 98 4.72 2.04 5.84
C ASN A 98 5.43 0.84 5.21
N HIS A 99 6.46 0.34 5.87
CA HIS A 99 7.12 -0.92 5.52
C HIS A 99 6.96 -1.92 6.68
N GLU A 100 6.21 -3.01 6.49
CA GLU A 100 5.95 -4.00 7.56
C GLU A 100 7.16 -4.92 7.80
N MET A 101 8.15 -4.91 6.92
CA MET A 101 9.34 -5.75 7.08
C MET A 101 10.19 -5.36 8.31
N ILE A 102 10.95 -6.33 8.83
CA ILE A 102 12.08 -6.07 9.73
C ILE A 102 13.36 -6.36 8.94
N TYR A 103 14.22 -5.37 8.79
CA TYR A 103 15.44 -5.49 8.02
C TYR A 103 16.51 -4.56 8.58
N GLN A 104 17.65 -5.15 8.95
CA GLN A 104 18.81 -4.40 9.45
C GLN A 104 19.50 -3.64 8.33
N ASP A 105 19.63 -2.32 8.50
CA ASP A 105 20.34 -1.47 7.56
C ASP A 105 20.93 -0.25 8.27
N ASP A 106 22.27 -0.19 8.26
CA ASP A 106 23.01 0.87 8.93
C ASP A 106 22.74 2.29 8.36
N ARG A 107 22.05 2.40 7.21
CA ARG A 107 21.73 3.68 6.52
C ARG A 107 20.29 4.15 6.69
N ILE A 108 19.36 3.23 6.95
CA ILE A 108 17.91 3.52 7.00
C ILE A 108 17.19 2.85 8.19
N GLY A 109 17.95 2.41 9.21
CA GLY A 109 17.45 1.78 10.43
C GLY A 109 17.18 0.28 10.26
N ASP A 110 17.09 -0.46 11.37
CA ASP A 110 16.88 -1.91 11.42
C ASP A 110 15.40 -2.33 11.50
N GLY A 111 14.50 -1.37 11.61
CA GLY A 111 13.06 -1.57 11.61
C GLY A 111 12.45 -1.65 10.21
N GLY A 112 11.16 -1.34 10.13
CA GLY A 112 10.44 -1.18 8.86
C GLY A 112 10.55 0.27 8.38
N GLY A 113 10.21 1.21 9.25
CA GLY A 113 10.19 2.63 8.90
C GLY A 113 9.09 2.95 7.89
N MET A 114 9.23 4.11 7.26
CA MET A 114 8.32 4.56 6.22
C MET A 114 9.08 5.26 5.09
N THR A 115 8.44 5.38 3.93
CA THR A 115 8.85 6.30 2.87
C THR A 115 7.77 7.36 2.67
N VAL A 116 8.17 8.62 2.57
CA VAL A 116 7.27 9.73 2.25
C VAL A 116 7.67 10.42 0.96
N PHE A 117 6.68 10.86 0.18
CA PHE A 117 6.90 11.61 -1.05
C PHE A 117 5.70 12.52 -1.37
N ARG A 118 5.95 13.60 -2.11
CA ARG A 118 4.93 14.59 -2.47
C ARG A 118 4.43 14.35 -3.88
N VAL A 119 3.11 14.49 -4.10
CA VAL A 119 2.49 14.29 -5.40
C VAL A 119 1.73 15.53 -5.89
N SER A 120 1.74 15.74 -7.20
CA SER A 120 0.90 16.71 -7.90
C SER A 120 0.06 16.01 -8.97
N ARG A 121 -1.03 16.65 -9.41
CA ARG A 121 -1.87 16.12 -10.49
C ARG A 121 -1.51 16.80 -11.80
N ASP A 122 -1.28 15.99 -12.83
CA ASP A 122 -1.21 16.50 -14.19
C ASP A 122 -2.61 16.99 -14.63
N PRO A 123 -2.77 18.25 -15.05
CA PRO A 123 -4.08 18.82 -15.37
C PRO A 123 -4.68 18.31 -16.69
N ILE A 124 -3.88 17.69 -17.56
CA ILE A 124 -4.30 17.22 -18.89
C ILE A 124 -4.71 15.75 -18.81
N THR A 125 -3.83 14.91 -18.25
CA THR A 125 -4.00 13.45 -18.18
C THR A 125 -4.68 13.00 -16.89
N GLY A 126 -4.65 13.82 -15.85
CA GLY A 126 -5.17 13.48 -14.52
C GLY A 126 -4.28 12.52 -13.72
N MET A 127 -3.14 12.08 -14.28
CA MET A 127 -2.16 11.20 -13.62
C MET A 127 -1.40 11.94 -12.50
N LEU A 128 -0.78 11.18 -11.60
CA LEU A 128 0.00 11.73 -10.50
C LEU A 128 1.48 11.84 -10.88
N ASN A 129 2.08 12.97 -10.57
CA ASN A 129 3.51 13.21 -10.69
C ASN A 129 4.13 13.26 -9.30
N ILE A 130 5.28 12.62 -9.13
CA ILE A 130 6.06 12.69 -7.89
C ILE A 130 6.99 13.89 -8.00
N VAL A 131 6.91 14.78 -7.04
CA VAL A 131 7.54 16.10 -7.09
C VAL A 131 8.88 16.06 -6.36
N ASP A 132 9.93 16.59 -6.98
CA ASP A 132 11.21 16.82 -6.30
C ASP A 132 11.04 17.86 -5.18
N GLN A 133 11.54 17.55 -4.00
CA GLN A 133 11.50 18.41 -2.82
C GLN A 133 12.91 18.68 -2.32
N GLN A 134 13.07 19.81 -1.64
CA GLN A 134 14.20 20.06 -0.75
C GLN A 134 13.62 20.21 0.66
N LEU A 135 14.04 19.33 1.57
CA LEU A 135 13.62 19.38 2.97
C LEU A 135 14.53 20.30 3.78
N GLU A 136 14.03 20.74 4.93
CA GLU A 136 14.80 21.60 5.86
C GLU A 136 16.03 20.91 6.43
N ASP A 137 15.99 19.58 6.55
CA ASP A 137 17.11 18.74 6.99
C ASP A 137 18.22 18.57 5.92
N GLY A 138 18.05 19.19 4.75
CA GLY A 138 19.02 19.21 3.66
C GLY A 138 18.85 18.10 2.61
N ARG A 139 17.98 17.11 2.84
CA ARG A 139 17.68 16.08 1.84
C ARG A 139 17.01 16.68 0.60
N ARG A 140 17.31 16.12 -0.58
CA ARG A 140 16.80 16.58 -1.87
C ARG A 140 16.45 15.41 -2.77
N GLY A 141 15.27 15.42 -3.37
CA GLY A 141 14.83 14.36 -4.28
C GLY A 141 13.33 14.09 -4.17
N LYS A 142 12.90 12.90 -4.58
CA LYS A 142 11.48 12.54 -4.64
C LYS A 142 10.99 11.78 -3.42
N PHE A 143 11.79 10.82 -2.95
CA PHE A 143 11.43 9.90 -1.89
C PHE A 143 12.34 10.10 -0.68
N PHE A 144 11.76 10.06 0.51
CA PHE A 144 12.45 10.37 1.75
C PHE A 144 12.17 9.28 2.78
N ASN A 145 13.21 8.73 3.39
CA ASN A 145 13.05 7.77 4.48
C ASN A 145 12.50 8.47 5.73
N VAL A 146 11.71 7.76 6.51
CA VAL A 146 11.31 8.18 7.85
C VAL A 146 11.59 7.01 8.80
N ASP A 147 12.49 7.25 9.73
CA ASP A 147 12.78 6.38 10.86
C ASP A 147 13.06 7.28 12.08
N PHE A 148 12.77 6.75 13.26
CA PHE A 148 12.95 7.40 14.55
C PHE A 148 14.21 6.92 15.28
N VAL A 149 15.03 6.09 14.64
CA VAL A 149 16.31 5.56 15.14
C VAL A 149 17.20 6.62 15.78
N ASN A 150 17.23 7.81 15.19
CA ASN A 150 18.07 8.92 15.64
C ASN A 150 17.49 9.70 16.84
N THR A 151 16.27 9.38 17.30
CA THR A 151 15.58 10.10 18.38
C THR A 151 15.12 9.19 19.51
N VAL A 152 14.28 8.19 19.22
CA VAL A 152 13.64 7.33 20.23
C VAL A 152 13.90 5.84 20.00
N GLY A 153 14.77 5.51 19.04
CA GLY A 153 14.95 4.16 18.55
C GLY A 153 14.02 3.87 17.36
N GLU A 154 14.19 2.69 16.79
CA GLU A 154 13.56 2.34 15.53
C GLU A 154 12.06 2.08 15.63
N THR A 155 11.40 2.11 14.48
CA THR A 155 10.05 1.61 14.32
C THR A 155 10.08 0.33 13.49
N GLY A 156 9.66 -0.79 14.09
CA GLY A 156 9.61 -2.10 13.46
C GLY A 156 8.18 -2.55 13.19
N MET A 157 7.98 -3.40 12.18
CA MET A 157 6.68 -3.98 11.81
C MET A 157 5.60 -2.91 11.59
N ASN A 158 5.90 -1.90 10.77
CA ASN A 158 4.95 -0.84 10.46
C ASN A 158 3.82 -1.41 9.60
N CYS A 159 2.76 -1.86 10.27
CA CYS A 159 1.57 -2.43 9.65
C CYS A 159 0.58 -1.30 9.29
N GLY A 160 -0.58 -1.25 9.96
CA GLY A 160 -1.62 -0.24 9.77
C GLY A 160 -1.24 1.20 10.14
N GLY A 161 -2.20 2.10 10.01
CA GLY A 161 -2.03 3.52 10.33
C GLY A 161 -3.34 4.28 10.38
N ILE A 162 -3.26 5.55 10.79
CA ILE A 162 -4.40 6.46 10.88
C ILE A 162 -4.03 7.81 10.25
N SER A 163 -4.94 8.36 9.47
CA SER A 163 -4.86 9.76 9.04
C SER A 163 -5.75 10.60 9.98
N SER A 164 -5.20 11.67 10.53
CA SER A 164 -5.89 12.56 11.46
C SER A 164 -5.75 14.01 11.00
N VAL A 165 -6.85 14.77 11.08
CA VAL A 165 -6.85 16.22 10.79
C VAL A 165 -6.48 17.06 12.02
N VAL A 166 -6.28 16.43 13.17
CA VAL A 166 -5.94 17.12 14.43
C VAL A 166 -4.49 16.88 14.87
N ASP A 167 -3.80 15.89 14.28
CA ASP A 167 -2.46 15.45 14.70
C ASP A 167 -1.40 15.70 13.61
N GLY A 168 -1.69 16.55 12.62
CA GLY A 168 -0.82 16.90 11.48
C GLY A 168 0.01 18.16 11.71
#